data_AF-A0A7G8EI05-F1
#
_entry.id   AF-A0A7G8EI05-F1
#
_cell.length_a   1.000
_cell.length_b   1.000
_cell.length_c   1.000
_cell.angle_alpha   90.00
_cell.angle_beta   90.00
_cell.angle_gamma   90.00
#
_symmetry.space_group_name_H-M   'P 1'
#
loop_
_entity.id
_entity.type
_entity.pdbx_description
1 polymer ?
#
loop_
_entity_poly.entity_id
_entity_poly.type
_entity_poly.pdbx_seq_one_letter_code
_entity_poly.pdbx_strand_id
1 'polypeptide(L)'
;MKTANRAGWRAKPGFLQPGGSSIESIQTLIGDFLHDRDSPHLLNGVSDSIDAEAVQKGWGDQAPFEKVIRTNEDLRFLLENNDLLRHSLCILEPADHVGHNSCGETVRASLNVACLAQSIADCDSILFPLWETPDLDRTLLLQTLSRCMAVVVEGGHPTVREADSFKTCQWSLQDLQHLCEELILCRQSRTPPVIFICLGHQLAAQAHIHLIQRATRDIHAHCERTLKDNIHALQGLLATCKTIESIGDDLNIFKNGKDKIADNWKHPQFAVGVNEIPEVGHCELIHYDHNKQHPSPHFNELLLTHAVSSENYNGIIEHSISYEKNLNIVMFHTDEVNEEAILFANWSYNKLNQALIPCRKLIAISPLAWLLKLPSSVEILCSTMAQGKLCTEVAATCISYLDFETKSIRRSFSCQFHPELLDDLREFSKSGVPNHAELKIDDGVRMLMRILYEAIKE
;
A
#
# COMPACT_ATOMS: atom_id res chain seq x y z
N MET A 1 34.66 2.79 -10.73
CA MET A 1 33.78 3.57 -11.62
C MET A 1 33.53 4.90 -10.96
N LYS A 2 33.72 6.03 -11.67
CA LYS A 2 33.34 7.35 -11.13
C LYS A 2 31.81 7.36 -11.10
N THR A 3 31.22 7.51 -9.92
CA THR A 3 29.79 7.84 -9.77
C THR A 3 29.52 9.08 -10.63
N ALA A 4 28.65 8.94 -11.64
CA ALA A 4 28.10 10.13 -12.28
C ALA A 4 27.41 10.91 -11.16
N ASN A 5 27.74 12.18 -10.97
CA ASN A 5 27.09 12.99 -9.95
C ASN A 5 25.98 13.78 -10.65
N ARG A 6 24.73 13.52 -10.31
CA ARG A 6 23.62 14.38 -10.74
C ARG A 6 23.72 15.67 -9.94
N ALA A 7 23.73 16.81 -10.62
CA ALA A 7 23.85 18.10 -9.94
C ALA A 7 22.71 18.24 -8.90
N GLY A 8 23.08 18.42 -7.63
CA GLY A 8 22.14 18.62 -6.53
C GLY A 8 21.80 17.37 -5.71
N TRP A 9 21.99 16.14 -6.20
CA TRP A 9 21.66 14.93 -5.44
C TRP A 9 22.79 14.49 -4.53
N ARG A 10 22.46 14.17 -3.26
CA ARG A 10 23.44 13.54 -2.38
C ARG A 10 23.77 12.14 -2.90
N ALA A 11 25.06 11.84 -2.95
CA ALA A 11 25.59 10.57 -3.46
C ALA A 11 25.79 9.50 -2.38
N LYS A 12 25.63 9.85 -1.09
CA LYS A 12 25.70 8.93 0.04
C LYS A 12 24.33 8.86 0.75
N PRO A 13 23.87 7.66 1.14
CA PRO A 13 22.66 7.49 1.95
C PRO A 13 22.78 8.19 3.32
N GLY A 14 21.67 8.65 3.86
CA GLY A 14 21.61 9.33 5.16
C GLY A 14 21.92 10.82 5.03
N PHE A 15 21.07 11.64 5.64
CA PHE A 15 21.25 13.08 5.70
C PHE A 15 21.90 13.49 7.03
N LEU A 16 21.38 12.96 8.14
CA LEU A 16 21.87 13.26 9.48
C LEU A 16 23.24 12.61 9.69
N GLN A 17 23.44 11.40 9.16
CA GLN A 17 24.74 10.72 9.16
C GLN A 17 25.14 10.33 7.72
N PRO A 18 25.80 11.22 6.96
CA PRO A 18 26.15 10.97 5.57
C PRO A 18 27.03 9.71 5.35
N GLY A 19 26.45 8.70 4.72
CA GLY A 19 27.03 7.38 4.49
C GLY A 19 26.89 6.39 5.64
N GLY A 20 26.18 6.76 6.71
CA GLY A 20 25.88 5.92 7.87
C GLY A 20 24.55 5.17 7.78
N SER A 21 23.65 5.58 6.87
CA SER A 21 22.33 4.95 6.71
C SER A 21 22.43 3.62 5.95
N SER A 22 22.10 2.53 6.64
CA SER A 22 21.89 1.17 6.14
C SER A 22 20.53 0.63 6.59
N ILE A 23 20.06 -0.49 5.99
CA ILE A 23 18.81 -1.15 6.39
C ILE A 23 18.82 -1.48 7.89
N GLU A 24 19.94 -2.00 8.41
CA GLU A 24 20.08 -2.35 9.83
C GLU A 24 20.01 -1.11 10.74
N SER A 25 20.62 0.01 10.32
CA SER A 25 20.54 1.26 11.08
C SER A 25 19.12 1.82 11.09
N ILE A 26 18.43 1.79 9.94
CA ILE A 26 17.04 2.26 9.79
C ILE A 26 16.13 1.40 10.68
N GLN A 27 16.25 0.07 10.62
CA GLN A 27 15.50 -0.84 11.48
C GLN A 27 15.78 -0.59 12.96
N THR A 28 17.03 -0.35 13.34
CA THR A 28 17.40 -0.08 14.73
C THR A 28 16.75 1.20 15.24
N LEU A 29 16.81 2.27 14.45
CA LEU A 29 16.24 3.57 14.80
C LEU A 29 14.71 3.51 14.91
N ILE A 30 14.04 2.84 13.96
CA ILE A 30 12.58 2.62 14.03
C ILE A 30 12.21 1.75 15.23
N GLY A 31 12.96 0.68 15.48
CA GLY A 31 12.73 -0.23 16.61
C GLY A 31 12.84 0.49 17.96
N ASP A 32 13.84 1.37 18.11
CA ASP A 32 14.00 2.22 19.30
C ASP A 32 12.86 3.24 19.45
N PHE A 33 12.47 3.90 18.36
CA PHE A 33 11.32 4.82 18.35
C PHE A 33 10.03 4.12 18.84
N LEU A 34 9.79 2.89 18.40
CA LEU A 34 8.60 2.12 18.74
C LEU A 34 8.65 1.49 20.14
N HIS A 35 9.83 1.31 20.73
CA HIS A 35 10.04 0.55 21.97
C HIS A 35 9.18 1.07 23.13
N ASP A 36 9.11 2.39 23.28
CA ASP A 36 8.29 3.09 24.29
C ASP A 36 7.80 4.45 23.73
N ARG A 37 7.23 5.30 24.60
CA ARG A 37 6.83 6.67 24.26
C ARG A 37 7.75 7.76 24.84
N ASP A 38 8.73 7.39 25.68
CA ASP A 38 9.52 8.35 26.47
C ASP A 38 11.03 8.33 26.17
N SER A 39 11.51 7.36 25.38
CA SER A 39 12.92 7.24 25.04
C SER A 39 13.41 8.45 24.24
N PRO A 40 14.64 8.93 24.54
CA PRO A 40 15.24 10.01 23.81
C PRO A 40 15.61 9.56 22.39
N HIS A 41 15.59 10.51 21.45
CA HIS A 41 16.01 10.24 20.08
C HIS A 41 17.48 9.81 20.02
N LEU A 42 17.77 8.63 19.44
CA LEU A 42 19.14 8.14 19.27
C LEU A 42 20.04 9.03 18.40
N LEU A 43 19.46 9.95 17.61
CA LEU A 43 20.18 10.91 16.78
C LEU A 43 20.37 12.26 17.48
N ASN A 44 19.97 12.40 18.75
CA ASN A 44 20.21 13.60 19.55
C ASN A 44 21.73 13.89 19.63
N GLY A 45 22.12 15.09 19.21
CA GLY A 45 23.51 15.55 19.24
C GLY A 45 24.33 15.21 17.98
N VAL A 46 23.73 14.57 16.98
CA VAL A 46 24.25 14.60 15.60
C VAL A 46 24.11 16.04 15.09
N SER A 47 25.15 16.57 14.45
CA SER A 47 25.37 18.01 14.25
C SER A 47 24.33 18.73 13.38
N ASP A 48 23.49 18.00 12.66
CA ASP A 48 22.47 18.55 11.78
C ASP A 48 21.09 18.05 12.24
N SER A 49 20.25 18.93 12.79
CA SER A 49 18.81 18.67 12.84
C SER A 49 18.23 18.95 11.44
N ILE A 50 17.12 18.30 11.06
CA ILE A 50 16.40 18.72 9.85
C ILE A 50 15.94 20.17 10.08
N ASP A 51 16.57 21.11 9.39
CA ASP A 51 16.25 22.53 9.50
C ASP A 51 14.82 22.77 9.00
N ALA A 52 14.05 23.59 9.74
CA ALA A 52 12.74 24.03 9.32
C ALA A 52 12.78 24.72 7.96
N GLU A 53 13.86 25.45 7.64
CA GLU A 53 14.04 26.07 6.32
C GLU A 53 14.16 25.04 5.19
N ALA A 54 14.78 23.87 5.46
CA ALA A 54 14.92 22.80 4.47
C ALA A 54 13.56 22.16 4.17
N VAL A 55 12.73 21.95 5.20
CA VAL A 55 11.38 21.38 5.03
C VAL A 55 10.43 22.36 4.36
N GLN A 56 10.51 23.65 4.69
CA GLN A 56 9.70 24.71 4.05
C GLN A 56 9.88 24.80 2.53
N LYS A 57 11.06 24.43 2.02
CA LYS A 57 11.34 24.38 0.57
C LYS A 57 10.75 23.15 -0.12
N GLY A 58 10.30 22.15 0.65
CA GLY A 58 9.67 20.94 0.11
C GLY A 58 10.59 20.13 -0.81
N TRP A 59 9.99 19.48 -1.81
CA TRP A 59 10.67 18.57 -2.71
C TRP A 59 11.52 19.27 -3.79
N GLY A 60 12.75 18.78 -3.98
CA GLY A 60 13.61 19.08 -5.13
C GLY A 60 14.50 20.30 -5.00
N ASP A 61 14.21 21.21 -4.08
CA ASP A 61 14.94 22.48 -3.95
C ASP A 61 16.23 22.32 -3.14
N GLN A 62 16.21 21.55 -2.05
CA GLN A 62 17.37 21.31 -1.17
C GLN A 62 17.30 19.94 -0.48
N ALA A 63 18.44 19.54 0.11
CA ALA A 63 18.49 18.39 0.99
C ALA A 63 17.65 18.62 2.25
N PRO A 64 17.02 17.58 2.82
CA PRO A 64 17.16 16.15 2.49
C PRO A 64 16.26 15.64 1.34
N PHE A 65 15.40 16.48 0.78
CA PHE A 65 14.33 16.09 -0.16
C PHE A 65 14.69 16.39 -1.62
N GLU A 66 15.96 16.31 -2.00
CA GLU A 66 16.42 16.73 -3.31
C GLU A 66 16.09 15.76 -4.46
N LYS A 67 15.74 14.50 -4.13
CA LYS A 67 15.63 13.38 -5.09
C LYS A 67 14.22 13.24 -5.66
N VAL A 68 13.92 14.04 -6.70
CA VAL A 68 12.65 13.97 -7.44
C VAL A 68 12.88 13.44 -8.86
N ILE A 69 12.14 12.39 -9.22
CA ILE A 69 12.18 11.74 -10.54
C ILE A 69 11.32 12.52 -11.52
N ARG A 70 11.94 13.00 -12.59
CA ARG A 70 11.27 13.77 -13.66
C ARG A 70 11.49 13.18 -15.04
N THR A 71 12.50 12.34 -15.24
CA THR A 71 12.78 11.73 -16.55
C THR A 71 13.30 10.30 -16.45
N ASN A 72 13.39 9.62 -17.60
CA ASN A 72 13.98 8.29 -17.70
C ASN A 72 15.49 8.27 -17.41
N GLU A 73 16.20 9.38 -17.64
CA GLU A 73 17.61 9.54 -17.27
C GLU A 73 17.77 9.45 -15.75
N ASP A 74 16.78 9.91 -14.99
CA ASP A 74 16.78 9.87 -13.53
C ASP A 74 16.65 8.44 -13.02
N LEU A 75 15.78 7.65 -13.66
CA LEU A 75 15.62 6.22 -13.39
C LEU A 75 16.93 5.48 -13.70
N ARG A 76 17.54 5.74 -14.86
CA ARG A 76 18.83 5.13 -15.23
C ARG A 76 19.93 5.52 -14.25
N PHE A 77 19.95 6.78 -13.83
CA PHE A 77 20.90 7.26 -12.83
C PHE A 77 20.76 6.50 -11.50
N LEU A 78 19.54 6.29 -11.00
CA LEU A 78 19.32 5.52 -9.77
C LEU A 78 19.75 4.06 -9.93
N LEU A 79 19.47 3.45 -11.08
CA LEU A 79 19.87 2.07 -11.37
C LEU A 79 21.40 1.91 -11.44
N GLU A 80 22.11 2.93 -11.90
CA GLU A 80 23.58 3.00 -11.89
C GLU A 80 24.16 3.30 -10.51
N ASN A 81 23.41 4.00 -9.64
CA ASN A 81 23.80 4.38 -8.29
C ASN A 81 22.95 3.64 -7.24
N ASN A 82 22.95 2.32 -7.34
CA ASN A 82 22.04 1.44 -6.63
C ASN A 82 22.11 1.54 -5.08
N ASP A 83 23.21 2.01 -4.51
CA ASP A 83 23.32 2.23 -3.06
C ASP A 83 22.41 3.37 -2.57
N LEU A 84 22.12 4.37 -3.41
CA LEU A 84 21.12 5.40 -3.09
C LEU A 84 19.73 4.80 -3.01
N LEU A 85 19.42 3.88 -3.92
CA LEU A 85 18.11 3.29 -4.07
C LEU A 85 17.79 2.30 -2.93
N ARG A 86 18.73 1.40 -2.62
CA ARG A 86 18.54 0.31 -1.64
C ARG A 86 18.20 0.77 -0.22
N HIS A 87 18.59 1.98 0.15
CA HIS A 87 18.39 2.53 1.49
C HIS A 87 17.35 3.65 1.52
N SER A 88 16.62 3.84 0.41
CA SER A 88 15.62 4.89 0.29
C SER A 88 14.20 4.33 0.25
N LEU A 89 13.29 5.12 0.81
CA LEU A 89 11.85 4.98 0.59
C LEU A 89 11.50 5.58 -0.77
N CYS A 90 10.85 4.82 -1.65
CA CYS A 90 10.30 5.36 -2.89
C CYS A 90 8.85 5.76 -2.69
N ILE A 91 8.51 7.03 -2.90
CA ILE A 91 7.17 7.57 -2.68
C ILE A 91 6.56 7.94 -4.03
N LEU A 92 5.45 7.31 -4.39
CA LEU A 92 4.70 7.58 -5.61
C LEU A 92 3.54 8.52 -5.30
N GLU A 93 3.43 9.63 -6.02
CA GLU A 93 2.27 10.52 -5.94
C GLU A 93 1.36 10.33 -7.17
N PRO A 94 0.17 9.76 -6.99
CA PRO A 94 -0.81 9.66 -8.09
C PRO A 94 -1.45 11.01 -8.44
N ALA A 95 -1.45 11.96 -7.51
CA ALA A 95 -2.02 13.31 -7.63
C ALA A 95 -1.13 14.35 -6.91
N ASP A 96 -1.33 15.63 -7.18
CA ASP A 96 -0.54 16.74 -6.62
C ASP A 96 -0.81 17.00 -5.13
N HIS A 97 -2.02 16.68 -4.66
CA HIS A 97 -2.39 16.75 -3.25
C HIS A 97 -3.46 15.70 -2.89
N VAL A 98 -3.57 15.41 -1.60
CA VAL A 98 -4.57 14.47 -1.06
C VAL A 98 -5.92 15.14 -0.79
N GLY A 99 -5.94 16.47 -0.64
CA GLY A 99 -7.16 17.25 -0.43
C GLY A 99 -6.87 18.66 0.11
N HIS A 100 -7.91 19.35 0.58
CA HIS A 100 -7.82 20.68 1.18
C HIS A 100 -8.19 20.64 2.66
N ASN A 101 -7.33 21.16 3.54
CA ASN A 101 -7.58 21.15 4.98
C ASN A 101 -8.63 22.21 5.39
N SER A 102 -8.91 22.30 6.69
CA SER A 102 -9.87 23.27 7.25
C SER A 102 -9.49 24.75 7.00
N CYS A 103 -8.21 25.02 6.73
CA CYS A 103 -7.69 26.34 6.35
C CYS A 103 -7.75 26.60 4.84
N GLY A 104 -8.21 25.65 4.03
CA GLY A 104 -8.24 25.73 2.57
C GLY A 104 -6.87 25.52 1.90
N GLU A 105 -5.87 25.02 2.63
CA GLU A 105 -4.56 24.71 2.08
C GLU A 105 -4.58 23.30 1.46
N THR A 106 -3.92 23.14 0.31
CA THR A 106 -3.63 21.83 -0.26
C THR A 106 -2.67 21.06 0.65
N VAL A 107 -2.84 19.74 0.74
CA VAL A 107 -2.01 18.87 1.57
C VAL A 107 -1.24 17.89 0.69
N ARG A 108 0.09 18.02 0.64
CA ARG A 108 0.97 17.08 -0.05
C ARG A 108 1.61 16.10 0.93
N ALA A 109 0.89 15.03 1.24
CA ALA A 109 1.22 14.10 2.34
C ALA A 109 2.56 13.35 2.16
N SER A 110 3.02 13.17 0.92
CA SER A 110 4.33 12.55 0.61
C SER A 110 5.51 13.19 1.33
N LEU A 111 5.47 14.52 1.55
CA LEU A 111 6.51 15.24 2.24
C LEU A 111 6.55 14.87 3.73
N ASN A 112 5.39 14.62 4.34
CA ASN A 112 5.32 14.17 5.72
C ASN A 112 5.94 12.79 5.85
N VAL A 113 5.58 11.84 4.97
CA VAL A 113 6.23 10.51 4.95
C VAL A 113 7.75 10.62 4.85
N ALA A 114 8.25 11.44 3.92
CA ALA A 114 9.68 11.64 3.75
C ALA A 114 10.35 12.27 4.98
N CYS A 115 9.71 13.27 5.59
CA CYS A 115 10.21 13.93 6.78
C CYS A 115 10.19 13.02 8.01
N LEU A 116 9.17 12.17 8.16
CA LEU A 116 9.10 11.16 9.23
C LEU A 116 10.20 10.12 9.03
N ALA A 117 10.36 9.57 7.83
CA ALA A 117 11.42 8.60 7.52
C ALA A 117 12.81 9.19 7.78
N GLN A 118 13.02 10.45 7.38
CA GLN A 118 14.30 11.14 7.56
C GLN A 118 14.58 11.51 9.02
N SER A 119 13.58 11.97 9.77
CA SER A 119 13.73 12.38 11.18
C SER A 119 13.86 11.18 12.10
N ILE A 120 12.99 10.18 11.96
CA ILE A 120 12.96 9.03 12.87
C ILE A 120 14.09 8.05 12.57
N ALA A 121 14.41 7.83 11.30
CA ALA A 121 15.24 6.69 10.89
C ALA A 121 16.45 7.05 10.02
N ASP A 122 16.76 8.33 9.82
CA ASP A 122 17.76 8.81 8.86
C ASP A 122 17.65 8.12 7.48
N CYS A 123 16.42 7.86 7.04
CA CYS A 123 16.12 7.18 5.80
C CYS A 123 15.85 8.21 4.69
N ASP A 124 16.66 8.14 3.63
CA ASP A 124 16.47 8.96 2.44
C ASP A 124 15.13 8.62 1.76
N SER A 125 14.56 9.58 1.05
CA SER A 125 13.36 9.38 0.24
C SER A 125 13.57 9.81 -1.21
N ILE A 126 12.92 9.11 -2.13
CA ILE A 126 12.92 9.38 -3.57
C ILE A 126 11.47 9.57 -4.01
N LEU A 127 11.16 10.73 -4.56
CA LEU A 127 9.82 11.08 -5.00
C LEU A 127 9.61 10.76 -6.49
N PHE A 128 8.46 10.17 -6.80
CA PHE A 128 7.97 9.94 -8.15
C PHE A 128 6.61 10.65 -8.31
N PRO A 129 6.60 11.92 -8.75
CA PRO A 129 5.38 12.69 -8.92
C PRO A 129 4.71 12.32 -10.25
N LEU A 130 4.01 11.19 -10.26
CA LEU A 130 3.42 10.60 -11.48
C LEU A 130 2.41 11.56 -12.13
N TRP A 131 1.70 12.34 -11.33
CA TRP A 131 0.72 13.32 -11.80
C TRP A 131 1.31 14.42 -12.70
N GLU A 132 2.61 14.74 -12.62
CA GLU A 132 3.29 15.73 -13.48
C GLU A 132 4.36 15.14 -14.40
N THR A 133 4.68 13.85 -14.28
CA THR A 133 5.80 13.23 -15.01
C THR A 133 5.28 12.32 -16.14
N PRO A 134 5.10 12.84 -17.37
CA PRO A 134 4.72 12.02 -18.50
C PRO A 134 5.88 11.12 -18.93
N ASP A 135 5.55 10.04 -19.65
CA ASP A 135 6.51 9.25 -20.43
C ASP A 135 7.65 8.54 -19.66
N LEU A 136 7.44 8.20 -18.39
CA LEU A 136 8.34 7.26 -17.70
C LEU A 136 8.19 5.85 -18.30
N ASP A 137 9.32 5.26 -18.69
CA ASP A 137 9.39 3.87 -19.12
C ASP A 137 9.00 2.97 -17.94
N ARG A 138 7.88 2.26 -18.10
CA ARG A 138 7.33 1.40 -17.04
C ARG A 138 8.27 0.29 -16.63
N THR A 139 9.05 -0.24 -17.56
CA THR A 139 10.01 -1.31 -17.27
C THR A 139 11.14 -0.75 -16.41
N LEU A 140 11.68 0.42 -16.75
CA LEU A 140 12.70 1.09 -15.93
C LEU A 140 12.15 1.51 -14.56
N LEU A 141 10.90 1.99 -14.51
CA LEU A 141 10.23 2.33 -13.26
C LEU A 141 10.14 1.11 -12.34
N LEU A 142 9.57 0.00 -12.81
CA LEU A 142 9.45 -1.24 -12.02
C LEU A 142 10.81 -1.81 -11.63
N GLN A 143 11.81 -1.74 -12.51
CA GLN A 143 13.19 -2.12 -12.17
C GLN A 143 13.79 -1.25 -11.07
N THR A 144 13.47 0.04 -11.04
CA THR A 144 13.92 0.96 -10.00
C THR A 144 13.19 0.67 -8.69
N LEU A 145 11.87 0.61 -8.72
CA LEU A 145 11.05 0.34 -7.54
C LEU A 145 11.37 -1.02 -6.93
N SER A 146 11.70 -2.05 -7.71
CA SER A 146 12.06 -3.37 -7.18
C SER A 146 13.38 -3.45 -6.39
N ARG A 147 14.17 -2.38 -6.36
CA ARG A 147 15.49 -2.33 -5.69
C ARG A 147 15.54 -1.36 -4.51
N CYS A 148 14.46 -0.65 -4.24
CA CYS A 148 14.38 0.24 -3.08
C CYS A 148 14.11 -0.51 -1.78
N MET A 149 14.12 0.19 -0.65
CA MET A 149 13.83 -0.41 0.66
C MET A 149 12.34 -0.73 0.82
N ALA A 150 11.48 0.22 0.45
CA ALA A 150 10.03 0.10 0.47
C ALA A 150 9.42 1.10 -0.53
N VAL A 151 8.21 0.80 -1.01
CA VAL A 151 7.44 1.69 -1.88
C VAL A 151 6.21 2.18 -1.11
N VAL A 152 5.95 3.49 -1.13
CA VAL A 152 4.71 4.09 -0.64
C VAL A 152 3.94 4.63 -1.83
N VAL A 153 2.67 4.23 -1.96
CA VAL A 153 1.74 4.80 -2.95
C VAL A 153 0.77 5.70 -2.20
N GLU A 154 0.91 7.00 -2.43
CA GLU A 154 0.21 8.04 -1.67
C GLU A 154 -1.26 8.20 -2.05
N GLY A 155 -1.94 9.01 -1.25
CA GLY A 155 -3.29 9.47 -1.52
C GLY A 155 -3.41 10.42 -2.71
N GLY A 156 -4.63 10.87 -2.97
CA GLY A 156 -4.90 11.85 -4.00
C GLY A 156 -6.36 12.29 -4.00
N HIS A 157 -6.61 13.50 -4.49
CA HIS A 157 -7.96 14.05 -4.65
C HIS A 157 -8.85 13.37 -5.73
N PRO A 158 -8.34 12.65 -6.76
CA PRO A 158 -9.18 11.95 -7.73
C PRO A 158 -9.95 10.76 -7.14
N THR A 159 -11.00 10.31 -7.84
CA THR A 159 -11.79 9.12 -7.47
C THR A 159 -11.54 7.98 -8.46
N VAL A 160 -11.23 6.79 -7.94
CA VAL A 160 -11.03 5.60 -8.79
C VAL A 160 -12.30 5.08 -9.45
N ARG A 161 -13.46 5.64 -9.09
CA ARG A 161 -14.77 5.27 -9.66
C ARG A 161 -14.99 5.94 -11.03
N GLU A 162 -14.32 7.05 -11.29
CA GLU A 162 -14.52 7.88 -12.48
C GLU A 162 -13.18 8.25 -13.09
N ALA A 163 -12.85 7.63 -14.24
CA ALA A 163 -11.58 7.86 -14.95
C ALA A 163 -11.36 9.34 -15.31
N ASP A 164 -12.44 10.08 -15.54
CA ASP A 164 -12.42 11.51 -15.86
C ASP A 164 -11.86 12.39 -14.73
N SER A 165 -11.87 11.91 -13.48
CA SER A 165 -11.30 12.63 -12.34
C SER A 165 -9.77 12.77 -12.41
N PHE A 166 -9.10 11.97 -13.25
CA PHE A 166 -7.66 12.00 -13.48
C PHE A 166 -7.24 12.84 -14.69
N LYS A 167 -8.17 13.55 -15.37
CA LYS A 167 -7.88 14.30 -16.61
C LYS A 167 -6.80 15.38 -16.47
N THR A 168 -6.59 15.88 -15.26
CA THR A 168 -5.56 16.88 -14.95
C THR A 168 -4.20 16.26 -14.64
N CYS A 169 -4.15 14.94 -14.39
CA CYS A 169 -2.92 14.20 -14.14
C CYS A 169 -2.32 13.69 -15.45
N GLN A 170 -0.99 13.56 -15.50
CA GLN A 170 -0.29 12.95 -16.64
C GLN A 170 -0.54 11.44 -16.73
N TRP A 171 -0.72 10.77 -15.59
CA TRP A 171 -1.05 9.34 -15.53
C TRP A 171 -2.56 9.16 -15.39
N SER A 172 -3.14 8.37 -16.29
CA SER A 172 -4.57 8.04 -16.22
C SER A 172 -4.85 7.03 -15.10
N LEU A 173 -6.12 6.89 -14.72
CA LEU A 173 -6.58 5.83 -13.82
C LEU A 173 -6.11 4.44 -14.29
N GLN A 174 -6.18 4.16 -15.60
CA GLN A 174 -5.76 2.88 -16.17
C GLN A 174 -4.25 2.65 -15.99
N ASP A 175 -3.44 3.70 -16.11
CA ASP A 175 -1.99 3.60 -15.94
C ASP A 175 -1.62 3.29 -14.49
N LEU A 176 -2.29 3.95 -13.54
CA LEU A 176 -2.12 3.75 -12.11
C LEU A 176 -2.62 2.37 -11.66
N GLN A 177 -3.77 1.91 -12.18
CA GLN A 177 -4.28 0.55 -11.93
C GLN A 177 -3.27 -0.49 -12.39
N HIS A 178 -2.75 -0.36 -13.62
CA HIS A 178 -1.75 -1.29 -14.13
C HIS A 178 -0.45 -1.27 -13.31
N LEU A 179 0.00 -0.09 -12.88
CA LEU A 179 1.15 0.02 -11.99
C LEU A 179 0.90 -0.70 -10.66
N CYS A 180 -0.27 -0.53 -10.06
CA CYS A 180 -0.63 -1.20 -8.80
C CYS A 180 -0.73 -2.71 -8.95
N GLU A 181 -1.27 -3.21 -10.06
CA GLU A 181 -1.25 -4.65 -10.40
C GLU A 181 0.18 -5.18 -10.45
N GLU A 182 1.08 -4.49 -11.14
CA GLU A 182 2.50 -4.89 -11.24
C GLU A 182 3.21 -4.79 -9.88
N LEU A 183 2.95 -3.77 -9.07
CA LEU A 183 3.49 -3.64 -7.72
C LEU A 183 3.04 -4.79 -6.80
N ILE A 184 1.76 -5.17 -6.87
CA ILE A 184 1.23 -6.33 -6.14
C ILE A 184 1.91 -7.62 -6.62
N LEU A 185 2.11 -7.81 -7.93
CA LEU A 185 2.74 -9.02 -8.48
C LEU A 185 4.26 -9.08 -8.28
N CYS A 186 4.91 -7.94 -8.06
CA CYS A 186 6.36 -7.84 -7.96
C CYS A 186 6.92 -8.26 -6.59
N ARG A 187 6.08 -8.38 -5.54
CA ARG A 187 6.54 -8.79 -4.20
C ARG A 187 6.99 -10.26 -4.18
N GLN A 188 8.31 -10.44 -4.26
CA GLN A 188 9.04 -11.70 -4.19
C GLN A 188 10.12 -11.64 -3.10
N SER A 189 10.96 -12.67 -3.02
CA SER A 189 12.15 -12.61 -2.15
C SER A 189 13.05 -11.45 -2.58
N ARG A 190 13.44 -10.58 -1.64
CA ARG A 190 14.36 -9.44 -1.84
C ARG A 190 13.83 -8.28 -2.70
N THR A 191 12.54 -8.24 -2.98
CA THR A 191 11.89 -7.04 -3.54
C THR A 191 11.19 -6.28 -2.41
N PRO A 192 11.06 -4.95 -2.48
CA PRO A 192 10.49 -4.16 -1.40
C PRO A 192 9.01 -4.48 -1.12
N PRO A 193 8.56 -4.32 0.12
CA PRO A 193 7.14 -4.21 0.42
C PRO A 193 6.55 -2.93 -0.20
N VAL A 194 5.22 -2.94 -0.33
CA VAL A 194 4.46 -1.78 -0.80
C VAL A 194 3.46 -1.37 0.28
N ILE A 195 3.37 -0.08 0.57
CA ILE A 195 2.42 0.52 1.49
C ILE A 195 1.51 1.43 0.66
N PHE A 196 0.22 1.14 0.62
CA PHE A 196 -0.76 1.88 -0.16
C PHE A 196 -1.62 2.75 0.78
N ILE A 197 -1.66 4.06 0.58
CA ILE A 197 -2.32 5.01 1.49
C ILE A 197 -3.45 5.73 0.74
N CYS A 198 -4.65 5.81 1.34
CA CYS A 198 -5.81 6.54 0.82
C CYS A 198 -6.16 6.14 -0.62
N LEU A 199 -5.89 6.98 -1.63
CA LEU A 199 -6.07 6.64 -3.04
C LEU A 199 -5.25 5.41 -3.45
N GLY A 200 -4.05 5.24 -2.91
CA GLY A 200 -3.27 4.01 -3.09
C GLY A 200 -4.03 2.77 -2.61
N HIS A 201 -4.70 2.85 -1.44
CA HIS A 201 -5.49 1.74 -0.88
C HIS A 201 -6.67 1.39 -1.79
N GLN A 202 -7.34 2.39 -2.35
CA GLN A 202 -8.43 2.23 -3.33
C GLN A 202 -7.93 1.60 -4.65
N LEU A 203 -6.78 2.04 -5.15
CA LEU A 203 -6.15 1.46 -6.34
C LEU A 203 -5.74 0.00 -6.11
N ALA A 204 -5.21 -0.33 -4.92
CA ALA A 204 -4.88 -1.70 -4.55
C ALA A 204 -6.13 -2.59 -4.51
N ALA A 205 -7.25 -2.09 -3.94
CA ALA A 205 -8.52 -2.82 -3.93
C ALA A 205 -9.01 -3.14 -5.35
N GLN A 206 -8.98 -2.17 -6.27
CA GLN A 206 -9.32 -2.42 -7.69
C GLN A 206 -8.34 -3.39 -8.36
N ALA A 207 -7.04 -3.24 -8.11
CA ALA A 207 -6.02 -4.11 -8.67
C ALA A 207 -6.21 -5.58 -8.26
N HIS A 208 -6.61 -5.85 -7.01
CA HIS A 208 -6.94 -7.22 -6.59
C HIS A 208 -8.03 -7.85 -7.45
N ILE A 209 -9.13 -7.13 -7.69
CA ILE A 209 -10.25 -7.62 -8.50
C ILE A 209 -9.82 -7.83 -9.95
N HIS A 210 -9.08 -6.88 -10.54
CA HIS A 210 -8.57 -7.02 -11.90
C HIS A 210 -7.61 -8.21 -12.05
N LEU A 211 -6.73 -8.45 -11.07
CA LEU A 211 -5.81 -9.59 -11.08
C LEU A 211 -6.56 -10.92 -11.04
N ILE A 212 -7.65 -11.02 -10.27
CA ILE A 212 -8.48 -12.23 -10.21
C ILE A 212 -9.21 -12.43 -11.54
N GLN A 213 -9.81 -11.37 -12.11
CA GLN A 213 -10.44 -11.44 -13.44
C GLN A 213 -9.44 -11.83 -14.55
N ARG A 214 -8.21 -11.31 -14.49
CA ARG A 214 -7.12 -11.70 -15.38
C ARG A 214 -6.73 -13.16 -15.16
N ALA A 215 -6.63 -13.61 -13.91
CA ALA A 215 -6.28 -14.98 -13.58
C ALA A 215 -7.29 -15.98 -14.15
N THR A 216 -8.60 -15.78 -13.95
CA THR A 216 -9.63 -16.70 -14.47
C THR A 216 -9.62 -16.75 -16.00
N ARG A 217 -9.53 -15.59 -16.65
CA ARG A 217 -9.43 -15.47 -18.10
C ARG A 217 -8.21 -16.19 -18.68
N ASP A 218 -7.02 -15.95 -18.12
CA ASP A 218 -5.77 -16.54 -18.62
C ASP A 218 -5.77 -18.06 -18.39
N ILE A 219 -6.30 -18.53 -17.25
CA ILE A 219 -6.47 -19.96 -16.97
C ILE A 219 -7.38 -20.60 -18.04
N HIS A 220 -8.56 -20.03 -18.32
CA HIS A 220 -9.43 -20.57 -19.38
C HIS A 220 -8.73 -20.61 -20.75
N ALA A 221 -7.94 -19.58 -21.08
CA ALA A 221 -7.26 -19.49 -22.36
C ALA A 221 -6.09 -20.47 -22.54
N HIS A 222 -5.43 -20.89 -21.45
CA HIS A 222 -4.12 -21.57 -21.55
C HIS A 222 -4.03 -22.89 -20.78
N CYS A 223 -4.89 -23.14 -19.80
CA CYS A 223 -4.74 -24.26 -18.87
C CYS A 223 -4.85 -25.63 -19.54
N GLU A 224 -5.71 -25.80 -20.55
CA GLU A 224 -5.84 -27.08 -21.28
C GLU A 224 -4.53 -27.51 -21.94
N ARG A 225 -3.80 -26.55 -22.53
CA ARG A 225 -2.49 -26.81 -23.13
C ARG A 225 -1.45 -27.14 -22.07
N THR A 226 -1.45 -26.39 -20.97
CA THR A 226 -0.46 -26.52 -19.89
C THR A 226 -0.64 -27.83 -19.09
N LEU A 227 -1.88 -28.26 -18.87
CA LEU A 227 -2.22 -29.40 -17.99
C LEU A 227 -2.87 -30.57 -18.73
N LYS A 228 -2.65 -30.69 -20.05
CA LYS A 228 -3.26 -31.73 -20.91
C LYS A 228 -3.17 -33.14 -20.32
N ASP A 229 -2.02 -33.50 -19.78
CA ASP A 229 -1.75 -34.83 -19.23
C ASP A 229 -2.09 -34.96 -17.73
N ASN A 230 -2.52 -33.86 -17.08
CA ASN A 230 -2.93 -33.81 -15.69
C ASN A 230 -4.41 -33.40 -15.56
N ILE A 231 -5.28 -34.31 -16.02
CA ILE A 231 -6.73 -34.09 -16.17
C ILE A 231 -7.39 -33.64 -14.86
N HIS A 232 -6.99 -34.24 -13.72
CA HIS A 232 -7.58 -33.88 -12.42
C HIS A 232 -7.23 -32.44 -12.02
N ALA A 233 -5.98 -32.01 -12.19
CA ALA A 233 -5.59 -30.63 -11.89
C ALA A 233 -6.22 -29.63 -12.87
N LEU A 234 -6.31 -30.01 -14.16
CA LEU A 234 -7.01 -29.21 -15.17
C LEU A 234 -8.48 -28.98 -14.78
N GLN A 235 -9.21 -30.05 -14.47
CA GLN A 235 -10.61 -29.96 -14.07
C GLN A 235 -10.79 -29.18 -12.77
N GLY A 236 -9.93 -29.40 -11.77
CA GLY A 236 -9.98 -28.69 -10.50
C GLY A 236 -9.75 -27.18 -10.66
N LEU A 237 -8.77 -26.78 -11.47
CA LEU A 237 -8.46 -25.37 -11.70
C LEU A 237 -9.57 -24.67 -12.51
N LEU A 238 -10.11 -25.33 -13.55
CA LEU A 238 -11.24 -24.79 -14.33
C LEU A 238 -12.52 -24.70 -13.49
N ALA A 239 -12.80 -25.70 -12.64
CA ALA A 239 -13.93 -25.65 -11.72
C ALA A 239 -13.79 -24.49 -10.72
N THR A 240 -12.59 -24.29 -10.18
CA THR A 240 -12.29 -23.17 -9.28
C THR A 240 -12.56 -21.82 -9.96
N CYS A 241 -12.11 -21.63 -11.20
CA CYS A 241 -12.36 -20.40 -11.95
C CYS A 241 -13.85 -20.16 -12.16
N LYS A 242 -14.61 -21.19 -12.54
CA LYS A 242 -16.08 -21.08 -12.70
C LYS A 242 -16.78 -20.67 -11.42
N THR A 243 -16.37 -21.19 -10.27
CA THR A 243 -16.94 -20.79 -8.97
C THR A 243 -16.61 -19.34 -8.65
N ILE A 244 -15.35 -18.91 -8.88
CA ILE A 244 -14.94 -17.51 -8.68
C ILE A 244 -15.77 -16.58 -9.57
N GLU A 245 -15.92 -16.92 -10.85
CA GLU A 245 -16.69 -16.13 -11.81
C GLU A 245 -18.17 -16.07 -11.40
N SER A 246 -18.76 -17.18 -10.99
CA SER A 246 -20.17 -17.22 -10.53
C SER A 246 -20.38 -16.33 -9.31
N ILE A 247 -19.53 -16.44 -8.27
CA ILE A 247 -19.67 -15.60 -7.08
C ILE A 247 -19.40 -14.13 -7.44
N GLY A 248 -18.38 -13.84 -8.25
CA GLY A 248 -18.08 -12.47 -8.67
C GLY A 248 -19.18 -11.82 -9.51
N ASP A 249 -19.87 -12.60 -10.36
CA ASP A 249 -20.99 -12.12 -11.16
C ASP A 249 -22.29 -11.97 -10.34
N ASP A 250 -22.45 -12.71 -9.22
CA ASP A 250 -23.64 -12.68 -8.35
C ASP A 250 -23.48 -11.80 -7.09
N LEU A 251 -22.25 -11.46 -6.69
CA LEU A 251 -21.97 -10.68 -5.49
C LEU A 251 -22.30 -9.20 -5.73
N ASN A 252 -23.33 -8.74 -5.04
CA ASN A 252 -23.75 -7.34 -5.04
C ASN A 252 -23.09 -6.60 -3.87
N ILE A 253 -22.80 -5.31 -4.07
CA ILE A 253 -22.30 -4.41 -3.02
C ILE A 253 -23.46 -3.56 -2.51
N PHE A 254 -23.61 -3.51 -1.18
CA PHE A 254 -24.66 -2.72 -0.53
C PHE A 254 -24.08 -1.64 0.38
N LYS A 255 -24.61 -0.42 0.27
CA LYS A 255 -24.37 0.68 1.21
C LYS A 255 -25.60 0.94 2.08
N ASN A 256 -25.37 1.36 3.32
CA ASN A 256 -26.40 1.57 4.34
C ASN A 256 -27.33 0.35 4.54
N GLY A 257 -26.83 -0.84 4.23
CA GLY A 257 -27.57 -2.11 4.29
C GLY A 257 -28.77 -2.23 3.33
N LYS A 258 -28.95 -1.30 2.38
CA LYS A 258 -30.14 -1.26 1.51
C LYS A 258 -29.86 -0.83 0.08
N ASP A 259 -28.92 0.09 -0.13
CA ASP A 259 -28.69 0.69 -1.43
C ASP A 259 -27.64 -0.10 -2.19
N LYS A 260 -28.07 -0.83 -3.22
CA LYS A 260 -27.16 -1.57 -4.08
C LYS A 260 -26.39 -0.60 -4.98
N ILE A 261 -25.07 -0.55 -4.83
CA ILE A 261 -24.19 0.35 -5.61
C ILE A 261 -23.38 -0.37 -6.71
N ALA A 262 -23.31 -1.70 -6.65
CA ALA A 262 -22.72 -2.53 -7.69
C ALA A 262 -23.43 -3.89 -7.71
N ASP A 263 -23.58 -4.45 -8.90
CA ASP A 263 -24.31 -5.70 -9.14
C ASP A 263 -23.42 -6.88 -9.53
N ASN A 264 -22.12 -6.65 -9.74
CA ASN A 264 -21.11 -7.67 -10.01
C ASN A 264 -19.70 -7.07 -9.91
N TRP A 265 -18.70 -7.94 -9.93
CA TRP A 265 -17.26 -7.61 -9.91
C TRP A 265 -16.72 -6.79 -11.09
N LYS A 266 -17.48 -6.61 -12.18
CA LYS A 266 -17.09 -5.77 -13.32
C LYS A 266 -17.61 -4.34 -13.18
N HIS A 267 -18.47 -4.08 -12.21
CA HIS A 267 -19.01 -2.74 -11.96
C HIS A 267 -17.88 -1.80 -11.46
N PRO A 268 -17.77 -0.56 -11.95
CA PRO A 268 -16.70 0.37 -11.54
C PRO A 268 -16.65 0.64 -10.03
N GLN A 269 -17.80 0.53 -9.36
CA GLN A 269 -17.94 0.73 -7.92
C GLN A 269 -17.85 -0.56 -7.10
N PHE A 270 -17.48 -1.70 -7.70
CA PHE A 270 -17.44 -2.96 -6.98
C PHE A 270 -16.37 -2.97 -5.88
N ALA A 271 -15.15 -2.57 -6.21
CA ALA A 271 -14.06 -2.51 -5.23
C ALA A 271 -14.14 -1.29 -4.32
N VAL A 272 -14.62 -0.16 -4.84
CA VAL A 272 -14.63 1.14 -4.15
C VAL A 272 -15.96 1.84 -4.35
N GLY A 273 -16.61 2.21 -3.26
CA GLY A 273 -17.88 2.93 -3.21
C GLY A 273 -17.70 4.38 -2.76
N VAL A 274 -18.80 5.15 -2.81
CA VAL A 274 -18.89 6.41 -2.08
C VAL A 274 -19.05 6.06 -0.60
N ASN A 275 -18.29 6.73 0.25
CA ASN A 275 -18.40 6.59 1.70
C ASN A 275 -19.76 7.15 2.16
N GLU A 276 -20.39 6.41 3.08
CA GLU A 276 -21.70 6.74 3.64
C GLU A 276 -21.66 8.05 4.43
N ILE A 277 -20.52 8.34 5.05
CA ILE A 277 -20.25 9.58 5.78
C ILE A 277 -18.86 10.07 5.37
N PRO A 278 -18.71 11.27 4.78
CA PRO A 278 -17.39 11.85 4.52
C PRO A 278 -16.56 11.92 5.81
N GLU A 279 -15.43 11.22 5.85
CA GLU A 279 -14.54 11.17 6.99
C GLU A 279 -13.41 12.19 6.81
N VAL A 280 -13.49 13.28 7.57
CA VAL A 280 -12.44 14.29 7.68
C VAL A 280 -12.11 14.49 9.15
N GLY A 281 -10.86 14.21 9.52
CA GLY A 281 -10.36 14.35 10.89
C GLY A 281 -10.28 13.02 11.65
N HIS A 282 -10.43 13.09 12.98
CA HIS A 282 -10.15 11.95 13.86
C HIS A 282 -11.15 10.81 13.75
N CYS A 283 -10.62 9.60 13.65
CA CYS A 283 -11.34 8.35 13.80
C CYS A 283 -10.58 7.41 14.73
N GLU A 284 -11.32 6.55 15.42
CA GLU A 284 -10.76 5.49 16.25
C GLU A 284 -10.60 4.22 15.41
N LEU A 285 -9.42 3.60 15.45
CA LEU A 285 -9.24 2.26 14.89
C LEU A 285 -9.78 1.20 15.84
N ILE A 286 -10.60 0.30 15.28
CA ILE A 286 -11.14 -0.85 15.99
C ILE A 286 -10.83 -2.14 15.23
N HIS A 287 -10.88 -3.28 15.94
CA HIS A 287 -10.82 -4.59 15.30
C HIS A 287 -11.93 -4.72 14.26
N TYR A 288 -11.59 -5.30 13.11
CA TYR A 288 -12.58 -5.64 12.11
C TYR A 288 -13.54 -6.71 12.67
N ASP A 289 -14.83 -6.48 12.52
CA ASP A 289 -15.87 -7.40 12.94
C ASP A 289 -17.12 -7.25 12.05
N HIS A 290 -17.72 -8.38 11.66
CA HIS A 290 -18.94 -8.41 10.89
C HIS A 290 -20.04 -9.15 11.63
N ASN A 291 -20.92 -8.38 12.29
CA ASN A 291 -22.06 -8.91 13.05
C ASN A 291 -23.41 -8.75 12.35
N LYS A 292 -23.42 -8.22 11.11
CA LYS A 292 -24.64 -7.91 10.37
C LYS A 292 -25.07 -9.13 9.54
N GLN A 293 -26.36 -9.21 9.21
CA GLN A 293 -26.84 -10.16 8.21
C GLN A 293 -26.61 -9.56 6.81
N HIS A 294 -25.89 -10.29 5.96
CA HIS A 294 -25.67 -9.89 4.58
C HIS A 294 -26.68 -10.58 3.62
N PRO A 295 -27.25 -9.88 2.61
CA PRO A 295 -28.22 -10.48 1.69
C PRO A 295 -27.65 -11.60 0.81
N SER A 296 -26.35 -11.59 0.52
CA SER A 296 -25.70 -12.61 -0.30
C SER A 296 -25.47 -13.90 0.51
N PRO A 297 -25.95 -15.07 0.03
CA PRO A 297 -25.72 -16.35 0.70
C PRO A 297 -24.24 -16.77 0.68
N HIS A 298 -23.46 -16.25 -0.26
CA HIS A 298 -22.03 -16.54 -0.39
C HIS A 298 -21.19 -15.80 0.67
N PHE A 299 -21.73 -14.73 1.26
CA PHE A 299 -20.99 -13.85 2.16
C PHE A 299 -20.41 -14.58 3.38
N ASN A 300 -21.17 -15.53 3.94
CA ASN A 300 -20.69 -16.35 5.06
C ASN A 300 -19.43 -17.16 4.69
N GLU A 301 -19.33 -17.68 3.47
CA GLU A 301 -18.11 -18.40 3.05
C GLU A 301 -16.91 -17.45 2.94
N LEU A 302 -17.13 -16.23 2.48
CA LEU A 302 -16.08 -15.20 2.38
C LEU A 302 -15.57 -14.82 3.77
N LEU A 303 -16.47 -14.56 4.73
CA LEU A 303 -16.15 -14.27 6.13
C LEU A 303 -15.40 -15.42 6.81
N LEU A 304 -15.87 -16.66 6.64
CA LEU A 304 -15.19 -17.83 7.21
C LEU A 304 -13.76 -17.97 6.68
N THR A 305 -13.54 -17.66 5.40
CA THR A 305 -12.20 -17.71 4.81
C THR A 305 -11.32 -16.58 5.32
N HIS A 306 -11.87 -15.39 5.57
CA HIS A 306 -11.16 -14.30 6.23
C HIS A 306 -10.75 -14.66 7.67
N ALA A 307 -11.65 -15.23 8.48
CA ALA A 307 -11.33 -15.66 9.84
C ALA A 307 -10.18 -16.69 9.87
N VAL A 308 -10.17 -17.64 8.91
CA VAL A 308 -9.06 -18.59 8.76
C VAL A 308 -7.77 -17.89 8.33
N SER A 309 -7.83 -16.92 7.40
CA SER A 309 -6.65 -16.13 7.02
C SER A 309 -6.06 -15.41 8.24
N SER A 310 -6.89 -14.74 9.03
CA SER A 310 -6.45 -13.96 10.20
C SER A 310 -5.71 -14.81 11.24
N GLU A 311 -6.21 -16.02 11.55
CA GLU A 311 -5.53 -16.96 12.47
C GLU A 311 -4.18 -17.47 11.96
N ASN A 312 -3.94 -17.46 10.64
CA ASN A 312 -2.69 -17.96 10.06
C ASN A 312 -1.54 -16.94 10.14
N TYR A 313 -1.83 -15.68 10.47
CA TYR A 313 -0.90 -14.57 10.35
C TYR A 313 -0.82 -13.79 11.67
N ASN A 314 0.39 -13.40 12.09
CA ASN A 314 0.53 -12.49 13.23
C ASN A 314 0.03 -11.09 12.84
N GLY A 315 -0.94 -10.55 13.58
CA GLY A 315 -1.50 -9.22 13.37
C GLY A 315 -0.55 -8.10 13.79
N ILE A 316 -0.30 -7.11 12.93
CA ILE A 316 0.57 -5.96 13.25
C ILE A 316 -0.27 -4.77 13.73
N ILE A 317 -1.28 -4.42 12.94
CA ILE A 317 -2.24 -3.37 13.27
C ILE A 317 -3.17 -3.83 14.39
N GLU A 318 -3.66 -5.06 14.34
CA GLU A 318 -4.54 -5.64 15.36
C GLU A 318 -3.89 -5.72 16.74
N HIS A 319 -2.59 -6.06 16.80
CA HIS A 319 -1.84 -5.97 18.06
C HIS A 319 -1.79 -4.53 18.55
N SER A 320 -1.54 -3.56 17.68
CA SER A 320 -1.52 -2.14 18.06
C SER A 320 -2.87 -1.70 18.65
N ILE A 321 -3.99 -2.08 18.02
CA ILE A 321 -5.35 -1.82 18.51
C ILE A 321 -5.59 -2.48 19.88
N SER A 322 -5.02 -3.67 20.12
CA SER A 322 -5.22 -4.41 21.37
C SER A 322 -4.44 -3.84 22.55
N TYR A 323 -3.28 -3.23 22.29
CA TYR A 323 -2.38 -2.72 23.34
C TYR A 323 -2.47 -1.20 23.53
N GLU A 324 -2.77 -0.45 22.47
CA GLU A 324 -2.90 1.01 22.52
C GLU A 324 -4.37 1.38 22.75
N LYS A 325 -4.62 2.20 23.79
CA LYS A 325 -5.97 2.61 24.14
C LYS A 325 -6.39 3.80 23.28
N ASN A 326 -7.53 3.68 22.60
CA ASN A 326 -8.12 4.73 21.75
C ASN A 326 -7.16 5.19 20.64
N LEU A 327 -6.74 4.28 19.77
CA LEU A 327 -5.79 4.56 18.70
C LEU A 327 -6.43 5.52 17.68
N ASN A 328 -6.02 6.80 17.73
CA ASN A 328 -6.62 7.83 16.89
C ASN A 328 -5.80 8.03 15.62
N ILE A 329 -6.51 8.04 14.50
CA ILE A 329 -5.94 8.27 13.17
C ILE A 329 -6.67 9.39 12.47
N VAL A 330 -6.09 9.88 11.38
CA VAL A 330 -6.63 10.97 10.60
C VAL A 330 -7.14 10.48 9.25
N MET A 331 -8.40 10.82 8.95
CA MET A 331 -9.09 10.49 7.70
C MET A 331 -9.22 11.73 6.80
N PHE A 332 -9.20 11.50 5.48
CA PHE A 332 -9.24 12.58 4.50
C PHE A 332 -9.80 12.17 3.12
N HIS A 333 -10.99 11.56 3.07
CA HIS A 333 -11.58 11.09 1.81
C HIS A 333 -13.11 10.95 1.86
N THR A 334 -13.69 10.78 0.67
CA THR A 334 -15.13 10.60 0.46
C THR A 334 -15.50 9.25 -0.17
N ASP A 335 -14.50 8.48 -0.59
CA ASP A 335 -14.66 7.13 -1.13
C ASP A 335 -14.11 6.12 -0.12
N GLU A 336 -14.62 4.88 -0.17
CA GLU A 336 -14.20 3.81 0.72
C GLU A 336 -14.10 2.47 -0.03
N VAL A 337 -13.18 1.61 0.42
CA VAL A 337 -13.07 0.25 -0.09
C VAL A 337 -14.21 -0.62 0.45
N ASN A 338 -14.87 -1.36 -0.44
CA ASN A 338 -16.00 -2.20 -0.05
C ASN A 338 -15.53 -3.50 0.60
N GLU A 339 -16.13 -3.82 1.76
CA GLU A 339 -15.89 -5.05 2.53
C GLU A 339 -16.06 -6.30 1.67
N GLU A 340 -17.15 -6.38 0.92
CA GLU A 340 -17.48 -7.57 0.12
C GLU A 340 -16.42 -7.83 -0.95
N ALA A 341 -15.83 -6.78 -1.52
CA ALA A 341 -14.80 -6.91 -2.55
C ALA A 341 -13.49 -7.47 -1.99
N ILE A 342 -13.07 -7.02 -0.80
CA ILE A 342 -11.85 -7.54 -0.17
C ILE A 342 -12.04 -8.96 0.36
N LEU A 343 -13.19 -9.25 0.97
CA LEU A 343 -13.53 -10.62 1.38
C LEU A 343 -13.58 -11.57 0.18
N PHE A 344 -14.15 -11.14 -0.94
CA PHE A 344 -14.14 -11.88 -2.20
C PHE A 344 -12.72 -12.07 -2.75
N ALA A 345 -11.88 -11.04 -2.69
CA ALA A 345 -10.49 -11.13 -3.14
C ALA A 345 -9.70 -12.14 -2.29
N ASN A 346 -9.82 -12.07 -0.97
CA ASN A 346 -9.20 -13.01 -0.03
C ASN A 346 -9.60 -14.45 -0.34
N TRP A 347 -10.91 -14.71 -0.45
CA TRP A 347 -11.45 -16.02 -0.75
C TRP A 347 -10.95 -16.53 -2.12
N SER A 348 -10.97 -15.68 -3.14
CA SER A 348 -10.51 -16.03 -4.49
C SER A 348 -9.04 -16.41 -4.52
N TYR A 349 -8.17 -15.63 -3.85
CA TYR A 349 -6.76 -15.98 -3.73
C TYR A 349 -6.54 -17.28 -2.99
N ASN A 350 -7.27 -17.52 -1.90
CA ASN A 350 -7.18 -18.78 -1.16
C ASN A 350 -7.53 -19.99 -2.05
N LYS A 351 -8.65 -19.93 -2.78
CA LYS A 351 -9.08 -21.00 -3.70
C LYS A 351 -8.10 -21.20 -4.86
N LEU A 352 -7.63 -20.12 -5.48
CA LEU A 352 -6.64 -20.19 -6.56
C LEU A 352 -5.34 -20.83 -6.07
N ASN A 353 -4.82 -20.42 -4.92
CA ASN A 353 -3.61 -20.99 -4.35
C ASN A 353 -3.76 -22.50 -4.09
N GLN A 354 -4.88 -22.92 -3.49
CA GLN A 354 -5.17 -24.34 -3.26
C GLN A 354 -5.24 -25.14 -4.57
N ALA A 355 -5.90 -24.59 -5.60
CA ALA A 355 -6.04 -25.24 -6.90
C ALA A 355 -4.72 -25.30 -7.71
N LEU A 356 -3.81 -24.33 -7.49
CA LEU A 356 -2.52 -24.27 -8.18
C LEU A 356 -1.46 -25.22 -7.57
N ILE A 357 -1.53 -25.52 -6.27
CA ILE A 357 -0.52 -26.35 -5.57
C ILE A 357 -0.22 -27.68 -6.29
N PRO A 358 -1.22 -28.49 -6.71
CA PRO A 358 -0.98 -29.80 -7.33
C PRO A 358 -0.28 -29.72 -8.69
N CYS A 359 -0.43 -28.61 -9.41
CA CYS A 359 0.11 -28.42 -10.76
C CYS A 359 1.19 -27.33 -10.86
N ARG A 360 1.64 -26.76 -9.73
CA ARG A 360 2.54 -25.60 -9.67
C ARG A 360 3.80 -25.73 -10.53
N LYS A 361 4.39 -26.93 -10.60
CA LYS A 361 5.62 -27.18 -11.38
C LYS A 361 5.40 -27.01 -12.89
N LEU A 362 4.24 -27.45 -13.38
CA LEU A 362 3.85 -27.28 -14.78
C LEU A 362 3.47 -25.83 -15.06
N ILE A 363 2.75 -25.19 -14.13
CA ILE A 363 2.40 -23.77 -14.22
C ILE A 363 3.67 -22.90 -14.30
N ALA A 364 4.67 -23.16 -13.45
CA ALA A 364 5.91 -22.38 -13.35
C ALA A 364 6.72 -22.30 -14.65
N ILE A 365 6.60 -23.29 -15.53
CA ILE A 365 7.32 -23.34 -16.82
C ILE A 365 6.40 -23.02 -18.01
N SER A 366 5.24 -22.42 -17.75
CA SER A 366 4.21 -22.12 -18.75
C SER A 366 3.91 -20.62 -18.84
N PRO A 367 3.11 -20.17 -19.82
CA PRO A 367 2.60 -18.80 -19.85
C PRO A 367 1.81 -18.39 -18.60
N LEU A 368 1.33 -19.36 -17.80
CA LEU A 368 0.62 -19.14 -16.55
C LEU A 368 1.53 -18.95 -15.33
N ALA A 369 2.86 -18.94 -15.50
CA ALA A 369 3.81 -18.84 -14.39
C ALA A 369 3.58 -17.60 -13.50
N TRP A 370 3.03 -16.52 -14.06
CA TRP A 370 2.70 -15.30 -13.31
C TRP A 370 1.65 -15.53 -12.22
N LEU A 371 0.77 -16.54 -12.35
CA LEU A 371 -0.22 -16.89 -11.32
C LEU A 371 0.43 -17.28 -9.99
N LEU A 372 1.67 -17.78 -10.01
CA LEU A 372 2.43 -18.11 -8.80
C LEU A 372 2.96 -16.88 -8.07
N LYS A 373 2.78 -15.68 -8.64
CA LYS A 373 3.10 -14.39 -8.03
C LYS A 373 1.88 -13.72 -7.38
N LEU A 374 0.69 -14.30 -7.54
CA LEU A 374 -0.52 -13.78 -6.89
C LEU A 374 -0.35 -13.81 -5.37
N PRO A 375 -0.99 -12.87 -4.64
CA PRO A 375 -1.12 -12.96 -3.20
C PRO A 375 -1.71 -14.31 -2.75
N SER A 376 -1.33 -14.78 -1.56
CA SER A 376 -1.97 -15.92 -0.91
C SER A 376 -3.26 -15.53 -0.20
N SER A 377 -3.35 -14.29 0.27
CA SER A 377 -4.50 -13.73 0.98
C SER A 377 -4.45 -12.21 0.96
N VAL A 378 -5.61 -11.58 1.18
CA VAL A 378 -5.74 -10.15 1.49
C VAL A 378 -6.67 -10.04 2.69
N GLU A 379 -6.12 -9.67 3.83
CA GLU A 379 -6.85 -9.65 5.09
C GLU A 379 -7.31 -8.23 5.44
N ILE A 380 -8.58 -8.05 5.83
CA ILE A 380 -9.03 -6.81 6.47
C ILE A 380 -8.55 -6.83 7.91
N LEU A 381 -7.78 -5.81 8.31
CA LEU A 381 -7.13 -5.75 9.62
C LEU A 381 -7.93 -4.95 10.65
N CYS A 382 -8.63 -3.91 10.21
CA CYS A 382 -9.34 -3.01 11.09
C CYS A 382 -10.42 -2.21 10.37
N SER A 383 -11.29 -1.61 11.16
CA SER A 383 -12.33 -0.67 10.75
C SER A 383 -12.16 0.67 11.49
N THR A 384 -12.84 1.72 11.02
CA THR A 384 -12.89 3.02 11.71
C THR A 384 -14.21 3.24 12.43
N MET A 385 -14.15 3.93 13.56
CA MET A 385 -15.32 4.49 14.23
C MET A 385 -15.18 6.00 14.43
N ALA A 386 -16.27 6.73 14.17
CA ALA A 386 -16.40 8.13 14.56
C ALA A 386 -17.66 8.31 15.40
N GLN A 387 -17.52 8.96 16.56
CA GLN A 387 -18.63 9.24 17.48
C GLN A 387 -19.46 8.01 17.85
N GLY A 388 -18.81 6.85 18.03
CA GLY A 388 -19.46 5.60 18.40
C GLY A 388 -20.21 4.89 17.27
N LYS A 389 -20.03 5.31 16.01
CA LYS A 389 -20.57 4.65 14.82
C LYS A 389 -19.44 4.15 13.93
N LEU A 390 -19.63 2.96 13.36
CA LEU A 390 -18.79 2.45 12.28
C LEU A 390 -18.87 3.40 11.09
N CYS A 391 -17.71 3.75 10.52
CA CYS A 391 -17.63 4.69 9.41
C CYS A 391 -17.02 4.06 8.15
N THR A 392 -15.88 3.39 8.26
CA THR A 392 -15.29 2.58 7.19
C THR A 392 -15.09 1.16 7.68
N GLU A 393 -15.66 0.16 7.00
CA GLU A 393 -15.44 -1.26 7.28
C GLU A 393 -13.99 -1.70 7.03
N VAL A 394 -13.40 -1.24 5.92
CA VAL A 394 -12.05 -1.66 5.48
C VAL A 394 -11.06 -0.52 5.67
N ALA A 395 -10.62 -0.29 6.91
CA ALA A 395 -9.69 0.81 7.22
C ALA A 395 -8.24 0.45 6.84
N ALA A 396 -7.86 -0.82 6.93
CA ALA A 396 -6.56 -1.30 6.47
C ALA A 396 -6.63 -2.76 6.02
N THR A 397 -5.71 -3.14 5.13
CA THR A 397 -5.51 -4.55 4.74
C THR A 397 -4.04 -4.99 4.78
N CYS A 398 -3.84 -6.29 4.99
CA CYS A 398 -2.56 -6.98 4.82
C CYS A 398 -2.60 -7.85 3.56
N ILE A 399 -1.68 -7.64 2.64
CA ILE A 399 -1.51 -8.45 1.43
C ILE A 399 -0.37 -9.43 1.71
N SER A 400 -0.69 -10.72 1.83
CA SER A 400 0.30 -11.75 2.14
C SER A 400 0.70 -12.56 0.92
N TYR A 401 1.98 -12.94 0.86
CA TYR A 401 2.58 -13.71 -0.22
C TYR A 401 3.28 -14.94 0.36
N LEU A 402 2.76 -16.13 0.04
CA LEU A 402 3.36 -17.39 0.47
C LEU A 402 4.42 -17.85 -0.54
N ASP A 403 5.64 -18.02 -0.05
CA ASP A 403 6.66 -18.76 -0.79
C ASP A 403 6.38 -20.27 -0.70
N PHE A 404 6.07 -20.90 -1.84
CA PHE A 404 5.73 -22.32 -1.85
C PHE A 404 6.86 -23.24 -1.39
N GLU A 405 8.12 -22.82 -1.57
CA GLU A 405 9.29 -23.64 -1.31
C GLU A 405 9.85 -23.40 0.10
N THR A 406 9.97 -22.14 0.54
CA THR A 406 10.49 -21.82 1.89
C THR A 406 9.41 -21.76 2.96
N LYS A 407 8.13 -21.64 2.57
CA LYS A 407 6.98 -21.33 3.44
C LYS A 407 7.08 -19.98 4.15
N SER A 408 8.04 -19.13 3.76
CA SER A 408 8.10 -17.76 4.26
C SER A 408 6.91 -16.97 3.77
N ILE A 409 6.35 -16.15 4.64
CA ILE A 409 5.31 -15.18 4.30
C ILE A 409 5.99 -13.83 4.20
N ARG A 410 5.63 -13.10 3.14
CA ARG A 410 6.00 -11.70 2.96
C ARG A 410 4.74 -10.87 2.92
N ARG A 411 4.81 -9.63 3.37
CA ARG A 411 3.64 -8.75 3.44
C ARG A 411 3.87 -7.40 2.77
N SER A 412 2.74 -6.83 2.38
CA SER A 412 2.52 -5.44 1.97
C SER A 412 1.24 -4.97 2.67
N PHE A 413 1.07 -3.66 2.82
CA PHE A 413 -0.03 -3.11 3.61
C PHE A 413 -0.78 -2.05 2.82
N SER A 414 -2.05 -1.86 3.15
CA SER A 414 -2.79 -0.71 2.65
C SER A 414 -3.65 -0.11 3.76
N CYS A 415 -3.79 1.22 3.77
CA CYS A 415 -4.51 1.98 4.78
C CYS A 415 -5.38 3.02 4.07
N GLN A 416 -6.65 3.11 4.45
CA GLN A 416 -7.58 4.13 3.96
C GLN A 416 -7.27 5.50 4.59
N PHE A 417 -6.71 5.50 5.80
CA PHE A 417 -6.30 6.66 6.57
C PHE A 417 -4.89 7.13 6.24
N HIS A 418 -4.55 8.33 6.71
CA HIS A 418 -3.25 8.97 6.52
C HIS A 418 -2.43 8.93 7.83
N PRO A 419 -1.67 7.86 8.10
CA PRO A 419 -0.86 7.76 9.32
C PRO A 419 0.31 8.78 9.38
N GLU A 420 0.59 9.47 8.28
CA GLU A 420 1.59 10.53 8.16
C GLU A 420 1.07 11.94 8.46
N LEU A 421 -0.25 12.11 8.57
CA LEU A 421 -0.87 13.40 8.88
C LEU A 421 -1.15 13.50 10.38
N LEU A 422 -0.88 14.68 10.94
CA LEU A 422 -1.23 15.04 12.31
C LEU A 422 -2.63 15.68 12.37
N ASP A 423 -3.07 16.00 13.59
CA ASP A 423 -4.38 16.62 13.91
C ASP A 423 -4.73 17.84 13.04
N ASP A 424 -3.74 18.62 12.64
CA ASP A 424 -3.94 19.84 11.86
C ASP A 424 -4.14 19.59 10.36
N LEU A 425 -3.98 18.35 9.88
CA LEU A 425 -4.11 17.96 8.48
C LEU A 425 -3.22 18.80 7.55
N ARG A 426 -1.98 19.10 7.98
CA ARG A 426 -1.04 19.94 7.22
C ARG A 426 0.20 19.18 6.81
N GLU A 427 0.76 19.61 5.68
CA GLU A 427 2.13 19.27 5.31
C GLU A 427 3.13 19.99 6.22
N PHE A 428 4.22 19.33 6.58
CA PHE A 428 5.22 19.88 7.50
C PHE A 428 5.99 21.10 6.94
N SER A 429 5.99 21.31 5.62
CA SER A 429 6.47 22.56 5.02
C SER A 429 5.65 23.78 5.46
N LYS A 430 4.37 23.59 5.82
CA LYS A 430 3.43 24.66 6.22
C LYS A 430 3.21 24.72 7.73
N SER A 431 3.18 23.58 8.42
CA SER A 431 2.98 23.51 9.88
C SER A 431 4.29 23.54 10.67
N GLY A 432 5.43 23.24 10.03
CA GLY A 432 6.72 23.04 10.69
C GLY A 432 6.96 21.55 11.00
N VAL A 433 8.22 21.20 11.25
CA VAL A 433 8.61 19.83 11.61
C VAL A 433 8.25 19.58 13.08
N PRO A 434 7.41 18.58 13.40
CA PRO A 434 7.11 18.23 14.78
C PRO A 434 8.36 17.77 15.51
N ASN A 435 8.45 18.05 16.80
CA ASN A 435 9.57 17.55 17.60
C ASN A 435 9.41 16.05 17.89
N HIS A 436 10.52 15.38 18.25
CA HIS A 436 10.52 13.94 18.46
C HIS A 436 9.52 13.47 19.53
N ALA A 437 9.30 14.26 20.59
CA ALA A 437 8.36 13.90 21.65
C ALA A 437 6.90 13.95 21.17
N GLU A 438 6.55 14.90 20.30
CA GLU A 438 5.24 14.96 19.64
C GLU A 438 5.02 13.72 18.76
N LEU A 439 6.02 13.34 17.96
CA LEU A 439 5.95 12.14 17.11
C LEU A 439 5.80 10.85 17.92
N LYS A 440 6.44 10.75 19.10
CA LYS A 440 6.40 9.55 19.96
C LYS A 440 5.03 9.30 20.59
N ILE A 441 4.17 10.31 20.69
CA ILE A 441 2.82 10.18 21.27
C ILE A 441 1.72 10.10 20.22
N ASP A 442 2.03 10.41 18.96
CA ASP A 442 1.10 10.32 17.83
C ASP A 442 0.91 8.87 17.39
N ASP A 443 -0.33 8.38 17.46
CA ASP A 443 -0.66 6.99 17.16
C ASP A 443 -0.53 6.66 15.66
N GLY A 444 -0.83 7.63 14.78
CA GLY A 444 -0.70 7.49 13.34
C GLY A 444 0.76 7.31 12.92
N VAL A 445 1.65 8.19 13.40
CA VAL A 445 3.09 8.12 13.09
C VAL A 445 3.69 6.83 13.61
N ARG A 446 3.34 6.41 14.83
CA ARG A 446 3.76 5.12 15.39
C ARG A 446 3.26 3.95 14.55
N MET A 447 2.02 4.02 14.06
CA MET A 447 1.46 3.00 13.16
C MET A 447 2.26 2.92 11.86
N LEU A 448 2.54 4.06 11.19
CA LEU A 448 3.34 4.09 9.96
C LEU A 448 4.71 3.46 10.18
N MET A 449 5.39 3.84 11.27
CA MET A 449 6.70 3.29 11.62
C MET A 449 6.65 1.79 11.91
N ARG A 450 5.59 1.30 12.57
CA ARG A 450 5.40 -0.13 12.84
C ARG A 450 5.14 -0.92 11.56
N ILE A 451 4.30 -0.40 10.67
CA ILE A 451 4.05 -0.98 9.34
C ILE A 451 5.37 -1.06 8.57
N LEU A 452 6.13 0.04 8.51
CA LEU A 452 7.41 0.09 7.80
C LEU A 452 8.40 -0.92 8.39
N TYR A 453 8.57 -0.95 9.72
CA TYR A 453 9.49 -1.85 10.42
C TYR A 453 9.22 -3.33 10.13
N GLU A 454 7.97 -3.76 10.24
CA GLU A 454 7.62 -5.17 10.00
C GLU A 454 7.68 -5.51 8.50
N ALA A 455 7.30 -4.58 7.62
CA ALA A 455 7.34 -4.80 6.19
C ALA A 455 8.76 -4.98 5.64
N ILE A 456 9.75 -4.24 6.16
CA ILE A 456 11.16 -4.33 5.71
C ILE A 456 11.94 -5.47 6.35
N LYS A 457 11.42 -6.07 7.43
CA LYS A 457 12.02 -7.23 8.10
C LYS A 457 11.84 -8.52 7.29
N GLU A 458 10.81 -8.58 6.44
CA GLU A 458 10.41 -9.70 5.58
C GLU A 458 10.87 -9.56 4.12
#